data_AF-A0ABD4S9X7-F1
#
_entry.id   AF-A0ABD4S9X7-F1
#
_cell.length_a   1.000
_cell.length_b   1.000
_cell.length_c   1.000
_cell.angle_alpha   90.00
_cell.angle_beta   90.00
_cell.angle_gamma   90.00
#
_symmetry.space_group_name_H-M   'P 1'
#
loop_
_entity.id
_entity.type
_entity.pdbx_description
1 polymer ?
#
loop_
_entity_poly.entity_id
_entity_poly.type
_entity_poly.pdbx_seq_one_letter_code
_entity_poly.pdbx_strand_id
1 'polypeptide(L)' 'MYSNIDDVKKELKELCLEYVTILEKLKDEKMITEETFEKCSSQKKIFLEEQ' A
#
# COMPACT_ATOMS: atom_id res chain seq x y z
N MET A 1 19.67 -2.57 -11.32
CA MET A 1 20.03 -3.96 -10.98
C MET A 1 19.76 -4.08 -9.50
N TYR A 2 18.76 -4.86 -9.08
CA TYR A 2 18.44 -5.00 -7.65
C TYR A 2 19.60 -5.72 -6.98
N SER A 3 20.48 -4.98 -6.33
CA SER A 3 21.76 -5.49 -5.86
C SER A 3 21.65 -6.19 -4.51
N ASN A 4 20.53 -6.05 -3.79
CA ASN A 4 20.28 -6.73 -2.53
C ASN A 4 18.77 -6.93 -2.28
N ILE A 5 18.39 -7.97 -1.53
CA ILE A 5 17.00 -8.27 -1.13
C ILE A 5 16.36 -7.11 -0.34
N ASP A 6 17.19 -6.33 0.36
CA ASP A 6 16.76 -5.17 1.13
C ASP A 6 16.28 -4.03 0.22
N ASP A 7 16.92 -3.85 -0.95
CA ASP A 7 16.49 -2.86 -1.94
C ASP A 7 15.13 -3.24 -2.53
N VAL A 8 14.93 -4.53 -2.82
CA VAL A 8 13.63 -5.06 -3.29
C VAL A 8 12.54 -4.85 -2.24
N LYS A 9 12.84 -5.13 -0.96
CA LYS A 9 11.89 -4.89 0.13
C LYS A 9 11.55 -3.40 0.27
N LYS A 10 12.55 -2.52 0.14
CA LYS A 10 12.36 -1.07 0.21
C LYS A 10 11.45 -0.58 -0.92
N GLU A 11 11.74 -0.94 -2.16
CA GLU A 11 10.91 -0.55 -3.30
C GLU A 11 9.48 -1.13 -3.19
N LEU A 12 9.33 -2.36 -2.68
CA LEU A 12 8.01 -2.93 -2.42
C LEU A 12 7.24 -2.16 -1.34
N LYS A 13 7.92 -1.70 -0.28
CA LYS A 13 7.32 -0.84 0.75
C LYS A 13 6.90 0.50 0.15
N GLU A 14 7.72 1.14 -0.68
CA GLU A 14 7.38 2.39 -1.37
C GLU A 14 6.14 2.21 -2.26
N LEU A 15 6.09 1.14 -3.06
CA LEU A 15 4.95 0.82 -3.91
C LEU A 15 3.66 0.56 -3.10
N CYS A 16 3.76 -0.18 -1.99
CA CYS A 16 2.62 -0.42 -1.11
C CYS A 16 2.11 0.88 -0.48
N LEU A 17 3.01 1.79 -0.09
CA LEU A 17 2.64 3.08 0.47
C LEU A 17 1.87 3.94 -0.56
N GLU A 18 2.42 4.08 -1.77
CA GLU A 18 1.76 4.81 -2.86
C GLU A 18 0.38 4.23 -3.20
N TYR A 19 0.28 2.90 -3.25
CA TYR A 19 -0.98 2.20 -3.50
C TYR A 19 -2.04 2.52 -2.43
N VAL A 20 -1.67 2.47 -1.14
CA VAL A 20 -2.60 2.81 -0.05
C VAL A 20 -3.02 4.28 -0.13
N THR A 21 -2.10 5.20 -0.41
CA THR A 21 -2.42 6.62 -0.59
C THR A 21 -3.39 6.87 -1.74
N ILE A 22 -3.25 6.15 -2.86
CA ILE A 22 -4.22 6.24 -3.97
C ILE A 22 -5.59 5.74 -3.53
N LEU A 23 -5.66 4.62 -2.82
CA LEU A 23 -6.92 4.10 -2.31
C LEU A 23 -7.60 5.06 -1.32
N GLU A 24 -6.85 5.76 -0.47
CA GLU A 24 -7.38 6.80 0.41
C GLU A 24 -8.02 7.93 -0.39
N LYS A 25 -7.33 8.45 -1.41
CA LYS A 25 -7.89 9.48 -2.30
C LYS A 25 -9.18 9.03 -2.99
N LEU A 26 -9.20 7.81 -3.52
CA LEU A 26 -10.39 7.25 -4.18
C LEU A 26 -11.56 7.09 -3.19
N LYS A 27 -11.27 6.78 -1.92
CA LYS A 27 -12.27 6.71 -0.87
C LYS A 27 -12.81 8.10 -0.52
N ASP A 28 -11.94 9.09 -0.38
CA ASP A 28 -12.28 10.47 -0.05
C ASP A 28 -13.12 11.12 -1.16
N GLU A 29 -12.80 10.81 -2.42
CA GLU A 29 -13.59 11.20 -3.60
C GLU A 29 -14.89 10.39 -3.74
N LYS A 30 -15.18 9.48 -2.81
CA LYS A 30 -16.36 8.60 -2.78
C LYS A 30 -16.49 7.71 -4.03
N MET A 31 -15.37 7.41 -4.70
CA MET A 31 -15.32 6.48 -5.83
C MET A 31 -15.36 5.01 -5.37
N ILE A 32 -14.86 4.73 -4.17
CA ILE A 32 -14.93 3.42 -3.52
C ILE A 32 -15.51 3.54 -2.10
N THR A 33 -16.05 2.44 -1.58
CA THR A 33 -16.56 2.38 -0.21
C THR A 33 -15.44 2.14 0.79
N GLU A 34 -15.70 2.42 2.08
CA GLU A 34 -14.79 2.05 3.17
C GLU A 34 -14.49 0.54 3.18
N GLU A 35 -15.49 -0.29 2.87
CA GLU A 35 -15.32 -1.74 2.79
C GLU A 35 -14.35 -2.15 1.66
N THR A 36 -14.47 -1.53 0.48
CA THR A 36 -13.54 -1.75 -0.64
C THR A 36 -12.14 -1.28 -0.28
N PHE A 37 -12.02 -0.11 0.34
CA PHE A 37 -10.74 0.42 0.81
C PHE A 37 -10.04 -0.54 1.79
N GLU A 38 -10.74 -1.03 2.81
CA GLU A 38 -10.18 -1.95 3.80
C GLU A 38 -9.80 -3.31 3.20
N LYS A 39 -10.64 -3.88 2.33
CA LYS A 39 -10.32 -5.12 1.62
C LYS A 39 -9.07 -4.98 0.76
N CYS A 40 -8.88 -3.83 0.10
CA CYS A 40 -7.75 -3.60 -0.78
C CYS A 40 -6.47 -3.20 -0.05
N SER A 41 -6.56 -2.48 1.08
CA SER A 41 -5.40 -1.90 1.79
C SER A 41 -4.90 -2.73 2.98
N SER A 42 -5.74 -3.52 3.65
CA SER A 42 -5.41 -4.23 4.91
C SER A 42 -4.08 -4.99 4.89
N GLN A 43 -3.89 -5.90 3.94
CA GLN A 43 -2.64 -6.68 3.82
C GLN A 43 -1.41 -5.82 3.52
N LYS A 44 -1.59 -4.68 2.83
CA LYS A 44 -0.49 -3.77 2.51
C LYS A 44 -0.12 -2.94 3.73
N LYS A 45 -1.10 -2.48 4.51
CA LYS A 45 -0.87 -1.82 5.80
C LYS A 45 -0.09 -2.74 6.74
N ILE A 46 -0.49 -4.01 6.85
CA ILE A 46 0.25 -5.02 7.65
C ILE A 46 1.71 -5.12 7.18
N PHE A 47 1.95 -5.28 5.89
CA PHE A 47 3.30 -5.35 5.33
C PHE A 47 4.14 -4.08 5.56
N LEU A 48 3.51 -2.90 5.58
CA LEU A 48 4.18 -1.63 5.87
C LEU A 48 4.51 -1.46 7.36
N GLU A 49 3.68 -2.00 8.25
CA GLU A 49 3.86 -1.97 9.71
C GLU A 49 4.87 -3.01 10.23
N GLU A 50 5.14 -4.07 9.45
CA GLU A 50 6.21 -5.02 9.75
C GLU A 50 7.59 -4.32 9.68
N GLN A 51 8.16 -4.07 10.87
CA GLN A 51 9.51 -3.54 11.11
C GLN A 51 10.59 -4.50 10.60
#